data_AF-A0AAW1TV57-F1
#
_entry.id   AF-A0AAW1TV57-F1
#
_cell.length_a   1.000
_cell.length_b   1.000
_cell.length_c   1.000
_cell.angle_alpha   90.00
_cell.angle_beta   90.00
_cell.angle_gamma   90.00
#
_symmetry.space_group_name_H-M   'P 1'
#
loop_
_entity.id
_entity.type
_entity.pdbx_description
1 polymer ?
#
loop_
_entity_poly.entity_id
_entity_poly.type
_entity_poly.pdbx_seq_one_letter_code
_entity_poly.pdbx_strand_id
1 'polypeptide(L)'
;MSPKKYKCLTIAEKEKLIERVEEGEKKSDIAKEFKISLSTLSTIIKHKEKINAARAAGVRKRISKGEFPRLEESLVIWLRQCGG
;
A
#
# COMPACT_ATOMS: atom_id res chain seq x y z
N MET A 1 5.42 26.98 5.33
CA MET A 1 5.65 25.53 5.19
C MET A 1 5.48 25.15 3.72
N SER A 2 6.56 24.91 2.99
CA SER A 2 6.50 24.50 1.59
C SER A 2 5.88 23.10 1.46
N PRO A 3 5.04 22.83 0.44
CA PRO A 3 4.42 21.51 0.28
C PRO A 3 5.50 20.44 0.05
N LYS A 4 5.65 19.53 1.02
CA LYS A 4 6.58 18.40 0.92
C LYS A 4 6.07 17.46 -0.17
N LYS A 5 6.81 17.34 -1.28
CA LYS A 5 6.50 16.35 -2.33
C LYS A 5 6.81 14.96 -1.79
N TYR A 6 5.78 14.22 -1.40
CA TYR A 6 5.91 12.83 -1.00
C TYR A 6 5.94 11.93 -2.22
N LYS A 7 6.90 11.01 -2.29
CA LYS A 7 6.92 9.96 -3.30
C LYS A 7 5.79 8.97 -3.00
N CYS A 8 4.75 8.95 -3.84
CA CYS A 8 3.67 7.99 -3.73
C CYS A 8 4.12 6.64 -4.30
N LEU A 9 4.48 5.71 -3.42
CA LEU A 9 4.74 4.32 -3.78
C LEU A 9 3.43 3.54 -3.93
N THR A 10 3.35 2.74 -5.00
CA THR A 10 2.24 1.79 -5.20
C THR A 10 2.33 0.62 -4.22
N ILE A 11 1.23 -0.15 -4.06
CA ILE A 11 1.24 -1.35 -3.20
C ILE A 11 2.29 -2.37 -3.69
N ALA A 12 2.39 -2.56 -5.01
CA ALA A 12 3.38 -3.45 -5.61
C ALA A 12 4.83 -3.02 -5.33
N GLU A 13 5.14 -1.72 -5.39
CA GLU A 13 6.48 -1.22 -5.06
C GLU A 13 6.83 -1.40 -3.59
N LYS A 14 5.86 -1.19 -2.69
CA LYS A 14 6.06 -1.41 -1.26
C LYS A 14 6.35 -2.89 -0.96
N GLU A 15 5.74 -3.80 -1.70
CA GLU A 15 5.93 -5.23 -1.49
C GLU A 15 7.27 -5.73 -2.02
N LYS A 16 7.70 -5.27 -3.22
CA LYS A 16 9.07 -5.51 -3.71
C LYS A 16 10.13 -5.06 -2.70
N LEU A 17 9.86 -3.95 -2.02
CA LEU A 17 10.72 -3.43 -0.97
C LEU A 17 10.69 -4.30 0.30
N ILE A 18 9.55 -4.91 0.65
CA ILE A 18 9.45 -5.85 1.77
C ILE A 18 10.20 -7.14 1.43
N GLU A 19 10.00 -7.69 0.23
CA GLU A 19 10.67 -8.89 -0.28
C GLU A 19 12.19 -8.76 -0.20
N ARG A 20 12.77 -7.67 -0.72
CA ARG A 20 14.21 -7.40 -0.65
C ARG A 20 14.74 -7.27 0.77
N VAL A 21 13.95 -6.68 1.68
CA VAL A 21 14.32 -6.61 3.10
C VAL A 21 14.32 -8.00 3.73
N GLU A 22 13.40 -8.88 3.35
CA GLU A 22 13.32 -10.27 3.82
C GLU A 22 14.41 -11.17 3.20
N GLU A 23 14.85 -10.88 1.97
CA GLU A 23 16.03 -11.49 1.33
C GLU A 23 17.36 -11.10 2.02
N GLY A 24 17.34 -10.13 2.94
CA GLY A 24 18.50 -9.73 3.74
C GLY A 24 19.29 -8.57 3.14
N GLU A 25 18.77 -7.87 2.13
CA GLU A 25 19.42 -6.67 1.61
C GLU A 25 19.49 -5.55 2.67
N LYS A 26 20.55 -4.74 2.58
CA LYS A 26 20.72 -3.60 3.50
C LYS A 26 19.64 -2.56 3.25
N LYS A 27 18.90 -2.23 4.31
CA LYS A 27 17.87 -1.18 4.33
C LYS A 27 18.34 0.15 3.72
N SER A 28 19.61 0.50 3.90
CA SER A 28 20.22 1.71 3.34
C SER A 28 20.33 1.70 1.83
N ASP A 29 20.64 0.56 1.22
CA ASP A 29 20.78 0.42 -0.23
C ASP A 29 19.41 0.39 -0.90
N ILE A 30 18.45 -0.33 -0.31
CA ILE A 30 17.04 -0.33 -0.73
C ILE A 30 16.46 1.09 -0.67
N ALA A 31 16.71 1.83 0.41
CA ALA A 31 16.21 3.20 0.53
C ALA A 31 16.76 4.13 -0.57
N LYS A 32 18.04 3.98 -0.93
CA LYS A 32 18.67 4.74 -2.02
C LYS A 32 18.08 4.39 -3.38
N GLU A 33 17.93 3.10 -3.69
CA GLU A 33 17.37 2.64 -4.97
C GLU A 33 15.94 3.17 -5.18
N PHE A 34 15.12 3.08 -4.14
CA PHE A 34 13.74 3.57 -4.20
C PHE A 34 13.62 5.09 -4.02
N LYS A 35 14.72 5.82 -3.77
CA LYS A 35 14.75 7.26 -3.45
C LYS A 35 13.78 7.62 -2.32
N ILE A 36 13.81 6.84 -1.24
CA ILE A 36 12.98 7.04 -0.04
C ILE A 36 13.87 7.21 1.18
N SER A 37 13.33 7.79 2.25
CA SER A 37 14.05 7.83 3.52
C SER A 37 14.00 6.48 4.24
N LEU A 38 15.01 6.21 5.05
CA LEU A 38 15.03 5.06 5.98
C LEU A 38 13.82 5.04 6.92
N SER A 39 13.31 6.21 7.28
CA SER A 39 12.10 6.37 8.09
C SER A 39 10.89 5.81 7.36
N THR A 40 10.72 6.15 6.08
CA THR A 40 9.63 5.63 5.24
C THR A 40 9.75 4.13 5.05
N LEU A 41 10.96 3.62 4.82
CA LEU A 41 11.23 2.18 4.72
C LEU A 41 10.81 1.45 5.99
N SER A 42 11.18 1.97 7.17
CA SER A 42 10.79 1.41 8.47
C SER A 42 9.27 1.39 8.67
N THR A 43 8.57 2.46 8.27
CA THR A 43 7.10 2.51 8.33
C THR A 43 6.45 1.49 7.40
N ILE A 44 7.00 1.28 6.20
CA ILE A 44 6.51 0.27 5.25
C ILE A 44 6.65 -1.13 5.84
N ILE A 45 7.83 -1.47 6.39
CA ILE A 45 8.08 -2.76 7.03
C ILE A 45 7.12 -2.98 8.21
N LYS A 46 6.92 -1.95 9.05
CA LYS A 46 5.98 -2.01 10.19
C LYS A 46 4.53 -2.31 9.75
N HIS A 47 4.13 -1.87 8.56
CA HIS A 47 2.79 -2.07 8.03
C HIS A 47 2.71 -3.17 6.96
N LYS A 48 3.69 -4.09 6.91
CA LYS A 48 3.76 -5.14 5.88
C LYS A 48 2.49 -5.98 5.77
N GLU A 49 1.89 -6.37 6.88
CA GLU A 49 0.65 -7.17 6.89
C GLU A 49 -0.52 -6.44 6.24
N LYS A 50 -0.66 -5.13 6.51
CA LYS A 50 -1.71 -4.31 5.91
C LYS A 50 -1.49 -4.14 4.40
N ILE A 51 -0.23 -4.09 3.96
CA ILE A 51 0.13 -3.98 2.54
C ILE A 51 -0.19 -5.29 1.81
N ASN A 52 0.15 -6.44 2.39
CA ASN A 52 -0.18 -7.75 1.83
C ASN A 52 -1.69 -7.99 1.77
N ALA A 53 -2.43 -7.65 2.83
CA ALA A 53 -3.89 -7.72 2.85
C ALA A 53 -4.53 -6.82 1.78
N ALA A 54 -3.98 -5.62 1.57
CA ALA A 54 -4.46 -4.70 0.54
C ALA A 54 -4.19 -5.19 -0.90
N ARG A 55 -3.08 -5.92 -1.13
CA ARG A 55 -2.82 -6.59 -2.42
C ARG A 55 -3.83 -7.71 -2.66
N ALA A 56 -4.09 -8.55 -1.67
CA ALA A 56 -5.09 -9.62 -1.77
C ALA A 56 -6.49 -9.05 -2.10
N ALA A 57 -6.82 -7.87 -1.56
CA ALA A 57 -8.04 -7.15 -1.85
C ALA A 57 -8.05 -6.38 -3.20
N GLY A 58 -6.96 -6.42 -3.99
CA GLY A 58 -6.87 -5.73 -5.29
C GLY A 58 -6.73 -4.21 -5.22
N VAL A 59 -6.43 -3.64 -4.05
CA VAL A 59 -6.32 -2.18 -3.86
C VAL A 59 -5.03 -1.66 -4.49
N ARG A 60 -5.11 -0.73 -5.46
CA ARG A 60 -3.90 -0.27 -6.19
C ARG A 60 -3.06 0.79 -5.49
N LYS A 61 -3.67 1.71 -4.71
CA LYS A 61 -2.94 2.90 -4.18
C LYS A 61 -3.32 3.40 -2.78
N ARG A 62 -4.58 3.26 -2.32
CA ARG A 62 -5.02 3.76 -1.00
C ARG A 62 -5.97 2.77 -0.34
N ILE A 63 -5.68 2.37 0.90
CA ILE A 63 -6.54 1.52 1.75
C ILE A 63 -7.62 2.37 2.47
N SER A 64 -7.81 3.62 2.06
CA SER A 64 -8.82 4.47 2.68
C SER A 64 -10.18 3.93 2.29
N LYS A 65 -10.93 3.41 3.27
CA LYS A 65 -12.36 3.11 3.10
C LYS A 65 -13.10 4.44 2.90
N GLY A 66 -14.19 4.43 2.13
CA GLY A 66 -15.09 5.57 2.03
C GLY A 66 -15.77 5.86 3.37
N GLU A 67 -16.52 6.95 3.43
CA GLU A 67 -17.17 7.43 4.65
C GLU A 67 -18.19 6.41 5.23
N PHE A 68 -18.73 5.53 4.36
CA PHE A 68 -19.72 4.51 4.73
C PHE A 68 -19.36 3.12 4.16
N PRO A 69 -18.37 2.41 4.72
CA PRO A 69 -17.87 1.16 4.15
C PRO A 69 -18.93 0.07 3.99
N ARG A 70 -19.90 0.00 4.92
CA ARG A 70 -20.97 -1.01 4.88
C ARG A 70 -22.00 -0.74 3.77
N LEU A 71 -22.26 0.54 3.47
CA LEU A 71 -23.12 0.94 2.38
C LEU A 71 -22.45 0.66 1.04
N GLU A 72 -21.16 0.97 0.92
CA GLU A 72 -20.36 0.66 -0.27
C GLU A 72 -20.33 -0.86 -0.55
N GLU A 73 -20.14 -1.70 0.47
CA GLU A 73 -20.24 -3.16 0.32
C GLU A 73 -21.63 -3.61 -0.15
N SER A 74 -22.69 -3.04 0.42
CA SER A 74 -24.08 -3.38 0.05
C SER A 74 -24.38 -2.99 -1.41
N LEU A 75 -23.88 -1.83 -1.86
CA LEU A 75 -24.01 -1.38 -3.24
C LEU A 75 -23.25 -2.27 -4.22
N VAL A 76 -22.05 -2.75 -3.86
CA VAL A 76 -21.29 -3.69 -4.71
C VAL A 76 -22.02 -5.02 -4.87
N ILE A 77 -22.63 -5.53 -3.80
CA ILE A 77 -23.44 -6.76 -3.83
C ILE A 77 -24.65 -6.55 -4.75
N TRP A 78 -25.38 -5.45 -4.57
CA TRP A 78 -26.56 -5.13 -5.39
C TRP A 78 -26.20 -4.97 -6.88
N LEU A 79 -25.13 -4.24 -7.18
CA LEU A 79 -24.68 -4.01 -8.56
C LEU A 79 -24.31 -5.32 -9.28
N ARG A 80 -23.69 -6.27 -8.56
CA ARG A 80 -23.37 -7.60 -9.08
C ARG A 80 -24.61 -8.48 -9.29
N GLN A 81 -25.68 -8.25 -8.53
CA GLN A 81 -26.92 -9.02 -8.61
C GLN A 81 -27.91 -8.47 -9.65
N CYS A 82 -27.95 -7.15 -9.87
CA CYS A 82 -28.85 -6.51 -10.84
C CYS A 82 -28.27 -6.35 -12.25
N GLY A 83 -26.99 -6.64 -12.45
CA GLY A 83 -26.31 -6.51 -13.75
C GLY A 83 -26.24 -7.79 -14.59
N GLY A 84 -27.00 -8.83 -14.26
CA GLY A 84 -27.09 -10.11 -14.98
C GLY A 84 -28.35 -10.23 -15.81
#